data_AF-A0A941JDQ7-F1
#
_entry.id   AF-A0A941JDQ7-F1
#
_cell.length_a   1.000
_cell.length_b   1.000
_cell.length_c   1.000
_cell.angle_alpha   90.00
_cell.angle_beta   90.00
_cell.angle_gamma   90.00
#
_symmetry.space_group_name_H-M   'P 1'
#
loop_
_entity.id
_entity.type
_entity.pdbx_description
1 polymer ?
#
loop_
_entity_poly.entity_id
_entity_poly.type
_entity_poly.pdbx_seq_one_letter_code
_entity_poly.pdbx_strand_id
1 'polypeptide(L)' 'MKNLTDTEKLLITAQDMARRTFVDPSEAAVMDLFRELCAERDRMAWATEGRESATVH' A
#
# COMPACT_ATOMS: atom_id res chain seq x y z
N MET A 1 -7.59 21.82 -1.09
CA MET A 1 -7.57 20.37 -1.38
C MET A 1 -6.83 19.70 -0.24
N LYS A 2 -7.39 18.67 0.40
CA LYS A 2 -6.66 17.93 1.46
C LYS A 2 -5.49 17.20 0.79
N ASN A 3 -4.27 17.44 1.23
CA ASN A 3 -3.13 16.60 0.89
C ASN A 3 -3.32 15.29 1.65
N LEU A 4 -3.77 14.24 0.95
CA LEU A 4 -3.88 12.91 1.52
C LEU A 4 -2.49 12.38 1.83
N THR A 5 -2.33 11.87 3.04
CA THR A 5 -1.14 11.12 3.46
C THR A 5 -1.00 9.84 2.63
N ASP A 6 0.21 9.31 2.53
CA ASP A 6 0.43 8.08 1.75
C ASP A 6 -0.33 6.88 2.34
N THR A 7 -0.49 6.86 3.66
CA THR A 7 -1.35 5.88 4.35
C THR A 7 -2.80 5.97 3.89
N GLU A 8 -3.36 7.18 3.77
CA GLU A 8 -4.74 7.35 3.28
C GLU A 8 -4.89 6.95 1.80
N LYS A 9 -3.87 7.20 0.97
CA LYS A 9 -3.86 6.74 -0.42
C LYS A 9 -3.89 5.21 -0.50
N LEU A 10 -3.07 4.53 0.31
CA LEU A 10 -3.08 3.06 0.38
C LEU A 10 -4.44 2.51 0.83
N LEU A 11 -5.11 3.17 1.78
CA LEU A 11 -6.43 2.76 2.24
C LEU A 11 -7.48 2.90 1.14
N ILE A 12 -7.43 3.99 0.36
CA ILE A 12 -8.33 4.18 -0.79
C ILE A 12 -8.09 3.09 -1.84
N THR A 13 -6.82 2.77 -2.13
CA THR A 13 -6.45 1.69 -3.05
C THR A 13 -6.98 0.34 -2.56
N ALA A 14 -6.80 0.00 -1.28
CA ALA A 14 -7.32 -1.24 -0.70
C ALA A 14 -8.84 -1.35 -0.85
N GLN A 15 -9.57 -0.27 -0.57
CA GLN A 15 -11.03 -0.25 -0.73
C GLN A 15 -11.46 -0.40 -2.19
N ASP A 16 -10.78 0.24 -3.13
CA ASP A 16 -11.08 0.10 -4.56
C ASP A 16 -10.81 -1.33 -5.05
N MET A 17 -9.71 -1.94 -4.62
CA MET A 17 -9.42 -3.35 -4.90
C MET A 17 -10.51 -4.26 -4.33
N ALA A 18 -10.89 -4.08 -3.06
CA ALA A 18 -11.92 -4.89 -2.43
C ALA A 18 -13.27 -4.78 -3.16
N ARG A 19 -13.68 -3.58 -3.58
CA ARG A 19 -14.91 -3.35 -4.36
C ARG A 19 -14.89 -3.99 -5.74
N ARG A 20 -13.72 -4.16 -6.35
CA ARG A 20 -13.56 -4.83 -7.65
C ARG A 20 -13.52 -6.35 -7.53
N THR A 21 -12.99 -6.85 -6.42
CA THR A 21 -12.80 -8.29 -6.19
C THR A 21 -14.02 -8.94 -5.55
N PHE A 22 -14.70 -8.25 -4.64
CA PHE A 22 -15.82 -8.78 -3.86
C PHE A 22 -17.11 -8.02 -4.17
N VAL A 23 -18.22 -8.75 -4.29
CA VAL A 23 -19.56 -8.17 -4.53
C VAL A 23 -20.05 -7.37 -3.31
N ASP A 24 -19.69 -7.82 -2.11
CA ASP A 24 -19.91 -7.11 -0.85
C ASP A 24 -18.63 -7.19 0.00
N PRO A 25 -17.68 -6.26 -0.18
CA PRO A 25 -16.43 -6.29 0.56
C PRO A 25 -16.67 -5.96 2.03
N SER A 26 -16.37 -6.91 2.91
CA SER A 26 -16.38 -6.63 4.34
C SER A 26 -15.21 -5.72 4.72
N GLU A 27 -15.36 -4.99 5.82
CA GLU A 27 -14.29 -4.16 6.38
C GLU A 27 -13.02 -4.99 6.66
N ALA A 28 -13.18 -6.24 7.09
CA ALA A 28 -12.07 -7.17 7.31
C ALA A 28 -11.27 -7.40 6.01
N ALA A 29 -11.94 -7.67 4.89
CA ALA A 29 -11.28 -7.90 3.60
C ALA A 29 -10.52 -6.65 3.11
N VAL A 30 -11.08 -5.46 3.34
CA VAL A 30 -10.40 -4.18 3.04
C VAL A 30 -9.16 -4.02 3.91
N MET A 31 -9.28 -4.30 5.21
CA MET A 31 -8.18 -4.17 6.17
C MET A 31 -7.05 -5.17 5.92
N ASP A 32 -7.38 -6.38 5.48
CA ASP A 32 -6.38 -7.38 5.07
C ASP A 32 -5.60 -6.91 3.84
N LEU A 33 -6.30 -6.43 2.79
CA LEU A 33 -5.66 -5.84 1.62
C LEU A 33 -4.80 -4.61 1.97
N PHE A 34 -5.30 -3.78 2.89
CA PHE A 34 -4.57 -2.61 3.35
C PHE A 34 -3.28 -2.98 4.10
N ARG A 35 -3.31 -4.02 4.94
CA ARG A 35 -2.13 -4.53 5.64
C ARG A 35 -1.10 -5.09 4.67
N GLU A 36 -1.55 -5.83 3.66
CA GLU A 36 -0.70 -6.34 2.58
C GLU A 36 0.02 -5.20 1.85
N LEU A 37 -0.73 -4.15 1.48
CA LEU A 37 -0.18 -2.97 0.80
C LEU A 37 0.80 -2.19 1.69
N CYS A 38 0.54 -2.08 2.99
CA CYS A 38 1.48 -1.48 3.94
C CYS A 38 2.78 -2.32 4.03
N ALA A 39 2.66 -3.64 4.14
CA ALA A 39 3.81 -4.54 4.21
C ALA A 39 4.62 -4.54 2.90
N GLU A 40 3.97 -4.44 1.75
CA GLU A 40 4.64 -4.26 0.46
C GLU A 40 5.38 -2.92 0.39
N ARG A 41 4.74 -1.82 0.80
CA ARG A 41 5.39 -0.52 0.87
C ARG A 41 6.62 -0.57 1.78
N ASP A 42 6.50 -1.14 2.97
CA ASP A 42 7.62 -1.18 3.92
C ASP A 42 8.78 -2.03 3.38
N ARG A 43 8.49 -3.13 2.67
CA ARG A 43 9.50 -3.92 1.94
C ARG A 43 10.15 -3.12 0.81
N MET A 44 9.36 -2.40 0.01
CA MET A 44 9.88 -1.56 -1.07
C MET A 44 10.65 -0.33 -0.56
N ALA A 45 10.27 0.23 0.59
CA ALA A 45 10.98 1.33 1.24
C ALA A 45 12.39 0.89 1.61
N TRP A 46 12.54 -0.29 2.22
CA TRP A 46 13.86 -0.88 2.52
C TRP A 46 14.66 -1.22 1.25
N ALA A 47 13.99 -1.72 0.19
CA ALA A 47 14.67 -1.99 -1.08
C ALA A 47 15.16 -0.72 -1.78
N THR A 48 14.48 0.42 -1.56
CA THR A 48 14.87 1.71 -2.14
C THR A 48 16.03 2.35 -1.36
N GLU A 49 16.08 2.18 -0.04
CA GLU A 49 17.21 2.60 0.81
C GLU A 49 18.52 1.87 0.44
N GLY A 50 18.44 0.62 -0.02
CA GLY A 50 19.59 -0.14 -0.52
C GLY A 50 20.07 0.27 -1.93
N ARG A 51 19.25 1.00 -2.71
CA ARG A 51 19.59 1.39 -4.09
C ARG A 51 20.50 2.62 -4.16
N GLU A 52 20.54 3.44 -3.11
CA GLU A 52 21.43 4.60 -3.04
C GLU A 52 22.89 4.23 -2.73
N SER A 53 23.16 3.03 -2.17
CA SER A 53 24.53 2.53 -1.92
C SER A 53 25.11 1.67 -3.05
N ALA A 54 24.38 1.45 -4.15
CA ALA A 54 24.81 0.60 -5.26
C ALA A 54 25.10 1.40 -6.55
N THR A 55 25.46 2.69 -6.46
CA THR A 55 26.29 3.30 -7.51
C THR A 55 27.70 2.75 -7.37
N VAL A 56 27.96 1.68 -8.11
CA VAL A 56 29.30 1.11 -8.33
C VAL A 56 30.29 2.21 -8.74
N HIS A 57 31.48 2.14 -8.12
CA HIS A 57 32.70 2.94 -8.33
C HIS A 57 33.02 3.29 -9.79
#